data_AF-A0A412CCM5-F1
#
_entry.id   AF-A0A412CCM5-F1
#
_cell.length_a   1.000
_cell.length_b   1.000
_cell.length_c   1.000
_cell.angle_alpha   90.00
_cell.angle_beta   90.00
_cell.angle_gamma   90.00
#
_symmetry.space_group_name_H-M   'P 1'
#
loop_
_entity.id
_entity.type
_entity.pdbx_description
1 polymer ?
#
loop_
_entity_poly.entity_id
_entity_poly.type
_entity_poly.pdbx_seq_one_letter_code
_entity_poly.pdbx_strand_id
1 'polypeptide(L)'
;MYNNLIVEMIKKGYKLEDIAGTLADLLDCPEKIIESKLKNTQDFTFLEVIKINEQIFDNKMDLKYLFAKESNDNATYCKHFIQETPPSKWWN
;
A
#
# COMPACT_ATOMS: atom_id res chain seq x y z
N MET A 1 2.79 10.86 -2.84
CA MET A 1 3.56 9.67 -3.21
C MET A 1 2.71 8.49 -2.76
N TYR A 2 1.86 7.95 -3.64
CA TYR A 2 0.98 6.83 -3.24
C TYR A 2 1.59 5.55 -3.76
N ASN A 3 1.85 4.63 -2.83
CA ASN A 3 2.25 3.27 -3.14
C ASN A 3 1.12 2.60 -3.94
N ASN A 4 1.44 2.01 -5.11
CA ASN A 4 0.46 1.30 -5.96
C ASN A 4 -0.31 0.23 -5.18
N LEU A 5 0.33 -0.40 -4.19
CA LEU A 5 -0.32 -1.32 -3.26
C LEU A 5 -1.55 -0.71 -2.57
N ILE A 6 -1.43 0.51 -2.03
CA ILE A 6 -2.51 1.19 -1.31
C ILE A 6 -3.68 1.47 -2.27
N VAL A 7 -3.38 1.96 -3.47
CA VAL A 7 -4.40 2.26 -4.48
C VAL A 7 -5.20 1.02 -4.85
N GLU A 8 -4.52 -0.10 -5.08
CA GLU A 8 -5.16 -1.34 -5.49
C GLU A 8 -5.93 -2.00 -4.34
N MET A 9 -5.48 -1.86 -3.09
CA MET A 9 -6.27 -2.26 -1.92
C MET A 9 -7.53 -1.42 -1.78
N ILE A 10 -7.46 -0.10 -1.97
CA ILE A 10 -8.66 0.76 -1.95
C ILE A 10 -9.65 0.36 -3.03
N LYS A 11 -9.18 0.10 -4.27
CA LYS A 11 -10.02 -0.38 -5.37
C LYS A 11 -10.70 -1.72 -5.06
N LYS A 12 -10.04 -2.59 -4.28
CA LYS A 12 -10.60 -3.86 -3.83
C LYS A 12 -11.60 -3.71 -2.67
N GLY A 13 -11.73 -2.50 -2.10
CA GLY A 13 -12.71 -2.15 -1.07
C GLY A 13 -12.14 -1.98 0.33
N TYR A 14 -10.82 -2.04 0.51
CA TYR A 14 -10.19 -1.76 1.80
C TYR A 14 -10.24 -0.27 2.12
N LYS A 15 -10.52 0.07 3.38
CA LYS A 15 -10.41 1.46 3.83
C LYS A 15 -8.97 1.83 4.06
N LEU A 16 -8.58 3.05 3.68
CA LEU A 16 -7.21 3.54 3.81
C LEU A 16 -6.65 3.38 5.24
N GLU A 17 -7.49 3.64 6.25
CA GLU A 17 -7.14 3.54 7.68
C GLU A 17 -6.91 2.11 8.18
N ASP A 18 -7.48 1.10 7.51
CA ASP A 18 -7.38 -0.31 7.91
C ASP A 18 -6.27 -1.06 7.16
N ILE A 19 -5.68 -0.46 6.11
CA ILE A 19 -4.71 -1.13 5.23
C ILE A 19 -3.47 -1.59 6.00
N ALA A 20 -2.93 -0.72 6.85
CA ALA A 20 -1.70 -1.05 7.57
C ALA A 20 -1.93 -2.17 8.59
N GLY A 21 -3.02 -2.09 9.37
CA GLY A 21 -3.45 -3.17 10.26
C GLY A 21 -3.69 -4.49 9.50
N THR A 22 -4.38 -4.44 8.36
CA THR A 22 -4.62 -5.63 7.51
C THR A 22 -3.32 -6.29 7.08
N LEU A 23 -2.34 -5.49 6.63
CA LEU A 23 -1.04 -5.98 6.20
C LEU A 23 -0.19 -6.45 7.39
N ALA A 24 -0.36 -5.83 8.57
CA ALA A 24 0.33 -6.21 9.81
C ALA A 24 -0.11 -7.60 10.26
N ASP A 25 -1.42 -7.84 10.31
CA ASP A 25 -2.02 -9.14 10.61
C ASP A 25 -1.62 -10.19 9.57
N LEU A 26 -1.63 -9.82 8.29
CA LEU A 26 -1.24 -10.70 7.20
C LEU A 26 0.24 -11.13 7.30
N LEU A 27 1.14 -10.21 7.64
CA LEU A 27 2.58 -10.44 7.68
C LEU A 27 3.10 -10.86 9.06
N ASP A 28 2.21 -10.99 10.05
CA ASP A 28 2.55 -11.30 11.44
C ASP A 28 3.64 -10.36 11.99
N CYS A 29 3.41 -9.05 11.84
CA CYS A 29 4.36 -8.04 12.24
C CYS A 29 3.66 -6.78 12.80
N PRO A 30 4.35 -5.96 13.61
CA PRO A 30 3.76 -4.72 14.12
C PRO A 30 3.38 -3.74 12.99
N GLU A 31 2.23 -3.08 13.15
CA GLU A 31 1.71 -2.08 12.19
C GLU A 31 2.72 -0.97 11.87
N LYS A 32 3.54 -0.55 12.85
CA LYS A 32 4.62 0.42 12.66
C LYS A 32 5.66 0.00 11.60
N ILE A 33 5.92 -1.30 11.46
CA ILE A 33 6.83 -1.83 10.43
C ILE A 33 6.17 -1.68 9.05
N ILE A 34 4.89 -2.01 8.94
CA ILE A 34 4.12 -1.81 7.71
C ILE A 34 4.06 -0.34 7.32
N GLU A 35 3.78 0.56 8.26
CA GLU A 35 3.81 2.00 8.02
C GLU A 35 5.14 2.46 7.43
N SER A 36 6.26 1.98 7.99
CA SER A 36 7.60 2.30 7.50
C SER A 36 7.80 1.78 6.07
N LYS A 37 7.33 0.56 5.80
CA LYS A 37 7.38 -0.03 4.45
C LYS A 37 6.52 0.73 3.44
N LEU A 38 5.30 1.11 3.81
CA LEU A 38 4.38 1.89 2.98
C LEU A 38 4.90 3.31 2.71
N LYS A 39 5.63 3.90 3.65
CA LYS A 39 6.35 5.18 3.52
C LYS A 39 7.66 5.07 2.72
N ASN A 40 7.99 3.89 2.18
CA ASN A 40 9.24 3.60 1.47
C ASN A 40 10.51 3.86 2.30
N THR A 41 10.43 3.85 3.64
CA THR A 41 11.62 3.95 4.52
C THR A 41 12.25 2.59 4.77
N GLN A 42 11.51 1.51 4.52
CA GLN A 42 11.97 0.13 4.55
C GLN A 42 11.38 -0.63 3.35
N ASP A 43 12.13 -1.57 2.77
CA ASP A 43 11.62 -2.37 1.65
C ASP A 43 10.80 -3.57 2.15
N PHE A 44 9.81 -3.98 1.36
CA PHE A 44 9.17 -5.29 1.51
C PHE A 44 10.15 -6.39 1.08
N THR A 45 10.16 -7.50 1.81
CA THR A 45 10.93 -8.68 1.42
C THR A 45 10.22 -9.41 0.29
N PHE A 46 10.97 -10.24 -0.45
CA PHE A 46 10.39 -11.02 -1.53
C PHE A 46 9.24 -11.95 -1.08
N LEU A 47 9.33 -12.52 0.13
CA LEU A 47 8.28 -13.39 0.66
C LEU A 47 7.02 -12.59 1.04
N GLU A 48 7.19 -11.40 1.61
CA GLU A 48 6.07 -10.51 1.95
C GLU A 48 5.30 -10.08 0.70
N VAL A 49 6.00 -9.69 -0.38
CA VAL A 49 5.33 -9.26 -1.62
C VAL A 49 4.56 -10.40 -2.28
N ILE A 50 5.08 -11.62 -2.25
CA ILE A 50 4.40 -12.82 -2.76
C ILE A 50 3.16 -13.09 -1.93
N LYS A 51 3.27 -13.08 -0.59
CA LYS A 51 2.15 -13.33 0.33
C LYS A 51 1.04 -12.30 0.17
N ILE A 52 1.39 -11.02 0.01
CA ILE A 52 0.43 -9.94 -0.28
C ILE A 52 -0.31 -10.21 -1.59
N ASN A 53 0.41 -10.52 -2.67
CA ASN A 53 -0.22 -10.77 -3.97
C ASN A 53 -1.15 -11.99 -3.93
N GLU A 54 -0.74 -13.05 -3.26
CA GLU A 54 -1.54 -14.26 -3.09
C GLU A 54 -2.82 -13.97 -2.30
N GLN A 55 -2.69 -13.40 -1.10
CA GLN A 55 -3.79 -13.33 -0.14
C GLN A 55 -4.73 -12.15 -0.39
N ILE A 56 -4.20 -11.03 -0.90
CA ILE A 56 -5.01 -9.83 -1.16
C ILE A 56 -5.44 -9.78 -2.62
N PHE A 57 -4.66 -10.29 -3.57
CA PHE A 57 -4.91 -10.09 -4.99
C PHE A 57 -5.10 -11.38 -5.80
N ASP A 58 -5.18 -12.54 -5.15
CA ASP A 58 -5.35 -13.85 -5.82
C ASP A 58 -4.26 -14.11 -6.88
N ASN A 59 -3.04 -13.60 -6.66
CA ASN A 59 -1.91 -13.60 -7.60
C ASN A 59 -2.20 -12.92 -8.96
N LYS A 60 -3.20 -12.05 -9.05
CA LYS A 60 -3.59 -11.39 -10.30
C LYS A 60 -2.83 -10.10 -10.61
N MET A 61 -2.02 -9.61 -9.67
CA MET A 61 -1.31 -8.34 -9.83
C MET A 61 0.16 -8.55 -10.17
N ASP A 62 0.71 -7.62 -10.96
CA ASP A 62 2.14 -7.56 -11.26
C ASP A 62 2.89 -6.99 -10.04
N LEU A 63 3.87 -7.76 -9.54
CA LEU A 63 4.64 -7.38 -8.35
C LEU A 63 5.52 -6.14 -8.59
N LYS A 64 6.07 -5.98 -9.80
CA LYS A 64 6.88 -4.79 -10.12
C LYS A 64 6.03 -3.54 -10.15
N TYR A 65 4.78 -3.65 -10.60
CA TYR A 65 3.81 -2.57 -10.52
C TYR A 65 3.44 -2.26 -9.07
N LEU A 66 2.98 -3.26 -8.30
CA LEU A 66 2.52 -3.05 -6.92
C LEU A 66 3.58 -2.42 -6.02
N PHE A 67 4.83 -2.86 -6.17
CA PHE A 67 5.95 -2.45 -5.32
C PHE A 67 6.96 -1.55 -6.07
N ALA A 68 6.51 -0.87 -7.12
CA ALA A 68 7.33 0.12 -7.82
C ALA A 68 7.70 1.26 -6.86
N LYS A 69 8.99 1.57 -6.75
CA LYS A 69 9.42 2.84 -6.16
C LYS A 69 9.03 3.94 -7.14
N GLU A 70 8.07 4.80 -6.78
CA GLU A 70 7.70 5.96 -7.63
C GLU A 70 8.98 6.74 -7.97
N SER A 71 9.36 6.78 -9.25
CA SER A 71 10.15 7.89 -9.77
C SER A 71 9.22 9.09 -9.80
N ASN A 72 9.64 10.19 -9.19
CA ASN A 72 8.93 11.41 -8.80
C ASN A 72 8.06 12.13 -9.88
N ASP A 73 7.83 11.55 -11.06
CA ASP A 73 7.27 12.24 -12.22
C ASP A 73 5.76 12.00 -12.44
N ASN A 74 5.13 11.04 -11.75
CA ASN A 74 3.73 10.64 -11.97
C ASN A 74 2.75 10.95 -10.82
N ALA A 75 3.04 11.98 -10.02
CA ALA A 75 2.19 12.43 -8.90
C ALA A 75 0.77 12.93 -9.32
N THR A 76 0.43 12.89 -10.61
CA THR A 76 -0.82 13.45 -11.18
C THR A 76 -2.05 12.55 -10.94
N TYR A 77 -1.90 11.21 -10.93
CA TYR A 77 -3.04 10.31 -10.76
C TYR A 77 -3.63 10.31 -9.35
N CYS A 78 -2.80 10.59 -8.34
CA CYS A 78 -3.19 10.44 -6.94
C CYS A 78 -4.02 11.62 -6.41
N LYS A 79 -3.86 12.83 -6.98
CA LYS A 79 -4.57 14.02 -6.50
C LYS A 79 -6.09 13.92 -6.67
N HIS A 80 -6.57 13.13 -7.63
CA HIS A 80 -8.00 13.01 -7.92
C HIS A 80 -8.75 12.18 -6.87
N PHE A 81 -8.15 11.10 -6.34
CA PHE A 81 -8.78 10.23 -5.34
C PHE A 81 -8.79 10.81 -3.93
N ILE A 82 -7.82 11.66 -3.58
CA ILE A 82 -7.67 12.20 -2.23
C ILE A 82 -8.67 13.32 -1.95
N GLN A 83 -9.06 14.07 -2.99
CA GLN A 83 -10.03 15.16 -2.84
C GLN A 83 -11.40 14.69 -2.31
N GLU A 84 -11.71 13.40 -2.43
CA GLU A 84 -12.98 12.81 -1.96
C GLU A 84 -12.87 12.15 -0.57
N THR A 85 -11.66 12.00 -0.01
CA THR A 85 -11.45 11.41 1.32
C THR A 85 -11.04 12.46 2.35
N PRO A 86 -11.60 12.46 3.58
CA PRO A 86 -11.17 13.37 4.64
C PRO A 86 -9.67 13.21 4.92
N PRO A 87 -8.97 14.26 5.38
CA PRO A 87 -7.56 14.16 5.75
C PRO A 87 -7.39 13.10 6.84
N SER A 88 -6.76 11.99 6.47
CA SER A 88 -6.44 10.93 7.41
C SER A 88 -5.39 11.43 8.41
N LYS A 89 -5.55 11.07 9.69
CA LYS A 89 -4.60 11.34 10.78
C LYS A 89 -3.19 10.77 10.54
N TRP A 90 -3.04 9.93 9.51
CA TRP A 90 -1.78 9.30 9.11
C TRP A 90 -0.79 10.28 8.46
N TRP A 91 -1.25 11.49 8.12
CA TRP A 91 -0.51 12.44 7.27
C TRP A 91 -0.24 13.81 7.92
N ASN A 92 -0.42 13.94 9.23
CA ASN A 92 0.05 15.10 10.00
C ASN A 92 1.41 14.81 10.65
#